data_AF-A0A9D2I074-F1
#
_entry.id   AF-A0A9D2I074-F1
#
_cell.length_a   1.000
_cell.length_b   1.000
_cell.length_c   1.000
_cell.angle_alpha   90.00
_cell.angle_beta   90.00
_cell.angle_gamma   90.00
#
_symmetry.space_group_name_H-M   'P 1'
#
loop_
_entity.id
_entity.type
_entity.pdbx_description
1 polymer ?
#
loop_
_entity_poly.entity_id
_entity_poly.type
_entity_poly.pdbx_seq_one_letter_code
_entity_poly.pdbx_strand_id
1 'polypeptide(L)'
;MRNKANFLEDISKVVKSEVLEEVDFVEDAAHTLNNDLDNVGEFTVLDTFTSTGKNESFYFSKQNRPATDNPNSEVEDWFYEGRMK
;
A
#
# COMPACT_ATOMS: atom_id res chain seq x y z
N MET A 1 -5.22 1.67 -6.51
CA MET A 1 -4.37 2.38 -5.51
C MET A 1 -4.00 3.78 -6.02
N ARG A 2 -4.27 4.79 -5.20
CA ARG A 2 -3.90 6.20 -5.40
C ARG A 2 -2.72 6.58 -4.49
N ASN A 3 -2.02 7.66 -4.84
CA ASN A 3 -0.77 8.09 -4.19
C ASN A 3 0.36 7.02 -4.21
N LYS A 4 0.32 6.10 -5.19
CA LYS A 4 1.31 5.02 -5.33
C LYS A 4 2.77 5.50 -5.41
N ALA A 5 3.01 6.70 -5.95
CA ALA A 5 4.36 7.27 -6.03
C ALA A 5 4.92 7.57 -4.62
N ASN A 6 4.10 8.15 -3.73
CA ASN A 6 4.50 8.43 -2.35
C ASN A 6 4.70 7.13 -1.57
N PHE A 7 3.86 6.13 -1.81
CA PHE A 7 4.01 4.79 -1.22
C PHE A 7 5.35 4.15 -1.62
N LEU A 8 5.66 4.12 -2.92
CA LEU A 8 6.93 3.58 -3.42
C LEU A 8 8.13 4.37 -2.88
N GLU A 9 8.01 5.69 -2.74
CA GLU A 9 9.07 6.50 -2.14
C GLU A 9 9.33 6.08 -0.68
N ASP A 10 8.30 5.90 0.13
CA ASP A 10 8.46 5.48 1.53
C ASP A 10 8.92 4.03 1.68
N ILE A 11 8.43 3.13 0.82
CA ILE A 11 8.91 1.74 0.72
C ILE A 11 10.41 1.70 0.41
N SER A 12 10.86 2.50 -0.55
CA SER A 12 12.28 2.53 -0.96
C SER A 12 13.24 2.97 0.15
N LYS A 13 12.74 3.70 1.16
CA LYS A 13 13.54 4.17 2.30
C LYS A 13 13.75 3.08 3.37
N VAL A 14 12.96 2.01 3.37
CA VAL A 14 12.91 1.06 4.48
C VAL A 14 13.06 -0.39 4.09
N VAL A 15 12.80 -0.71 2.83
CA VAL A 15 12.93 -2.08 2.32
C VAL A 15 14.36 -2.29 1.81
N LYS A 16 14.89 -3.51 1.96
CA LYS A 16 16.19 -3.86 1.37
C LYS A 16 16.13 -3.77 -0.15
N SER A 17 17.22 -3.31 -0.77
CA SER A 17 17.28 -3.15 -2.23
C SER A 17 17.01 -4.44 -2.99
N GLU A 18 17.50 -5.58 -2.50
CA GLU A 18 17.25 -6.90 -3.08
C GLU A 18 15.75 -7.22 -3.18
N VAL A 19 14.96 -6.83 -2.18
CA VAL A 19 13.51 -7.08 -2.16
C VAL A 19 12.77 -6.09 -3.07
N LEU A 20 13.26 -4.84 -3.16
CA LEU A 20 12.69 -3.82 -4.08
C LEU A 20 12.83 -4.22 -5.56
N GLU A 21 13.84 -5.01 -5.91
CA GLU A 21 14.05 -5.49 -7.28
C GLU A 21 13.17 -6.70 -7.63
N GLU A 22 12.76 -7.49 -6.64
CA GLU A 22 12.00 -8.73 -6.84
C GLU A 22 10.49 -8.58 -6.64
N VAL A 23 10.04 -7.59 -5.86
CA VAL A 23 8.65 -7.46 -5.42
C VAL A 23 7.98 -6.20 -5.97
N ASP A 24 6.84 -6.37 -6.64
CA ASP A 24 5.93 -5.25 -6.91
C ASP A 24 5.07 -4.96 -5.67
N PHE A 25 5.57 -4.05 -4.84
CA PHE A 25 4.89 -3.65 -3.61
C PHE A 25 3.52 -3.01 -3.85
N VAL A 26 3.25 -2.43 -5.02
CA VAL A 26 1.94 -1.83 -5.30
C VAL A 26 0.90 -2.93 -5.51
N GLU A 27 1.23 -3.95 -6.29
CA GLU A 27 0.37 -5.11 -6.48
C GLU A 27 0.20 -5.91 -5.19
N ASP A 28 1.29 -6.16 -4.47
CA ASP A 28 1.27 -6.91 -3.21
C ASP A 28 0.43 -6.21 -2.13
N ALA A 29 0.61 -4.90 -1.95
CA ALA A 29 -0.21 -4.12 -1.04
C ALA A 29 -1.68 -4.08 -1.50
N ALA A 30 -1.96 -3.91 -2.80
CA ALA A 30 -3.33 -3.93 -3.29
C ALA A 30 -4.01 -5.29 -3.07
N HIS A 31 -3.31 -6.40 -3.30
CA HIS A 31 -3.81 -7.74 -3.03
C HIS A 31 -4.06 -7.96 -1.54
N THR A 32 -3.13 -7.52 -0.68
CA THR A 32 -3.27 -7.62 0.78
C THR A 32 -4.49 -6.84 1.25
N LEU A 33 -4.58 -5.56 0.88
CA LEU A 33 -5.67 -4.67 1.31
C LEU A 33 -7.04 -5.12 0.79
N ASN A 34 -7.12 -5.68 -0.42
CA ASN A 34 -8.39 -6.18 -0.96
C ASN A 34 -8.85 -7.50 -0.30
N ASN A 35 -7.93 -8.27 0.28
CA ASN A 35 -8.24 -9.50 1.01
C ASN A 35 -8.32 -9.29 2.54
N ASP A 36 -8.02 -8.09 3.01
CA ASP A 36 -8.21 -7.69 4.41
C ASP A 36 -9.71 -7.57 4.70
N LEU A 37 -10.27 -8.64 5.27
CA LEU A 37 -11.70 -8.73 5.60
C LEU A 37 -12.10 -7.72 6.70
N ASP A 38 -11.15 -7.31 7.52
CA ASP A 38 -11.34 -6.37 8.63
C ASP A 38 -11.12 -4.91 8.20
N ASN A 39 -10.75 -4.67 6.93
CA ASN A 39 -10.47 -3.37 6.32
C ASN A 39 -9.58 -2.48 7.20
N VAL A 40 -8.53 -3.03 7.81
CA VAL A 40 -7.68 -2.27 8.73
C VAL A 40 -6.81 -1.24 8.01
N GLY A 41 -6.73 -1.33 6.67
CA GLY A 41 -6.02 -0.37 5.84
C GLY A 41 -4.51 -0.38 6.12
N GLU A 42 -3.98 -1.47 6.66
CA GLU A 42 -2.59 -1.60 7.06
C GLU A 42 -1.90 -2.63 6.18
N PHE A 43 -0.76 -2.24 5.62
CA PHE A 43 0.17 -3.14 4.93
C PHE A 43 1.49 -3.14 5.68
N THR A 44 1.97 -4.30 6.12
CA THR A 44 3.19 -4.42 6.92
C THR A 44 4.26 -5.21 6.17
N VAL A 45 5.44 -4.61 6.06
CA VAL A 45 6.66 -5.31 5.64
C VAL A 45 7.38 -5.81 6.89
N LEU A 46 7.61 -7.13 6.95
CA LEU A 46 8.27 -7.77 8.10
C LEU A 46 9.74 -7.36 8.20
N ASP A 47 10.26 -7.31 9.42
CA ASP A 47 11.64 -6.94 9.76
C ASP A 47 12.73 -7.61 8.91
N THR A 48 12.46 -8.83 8.47
CA THR A 48 13.39 -9.66 7.71
C THR A 48 13.62 -9.10 6.30
N PHE A 49 12.65 -8.35 5.77
CA PHE A 49 12.69 -7.70 4.46
C PHE A 49 13.03 -6.20 4.55
N THR A 50 13.08 -5.63 5.75
CA THR A 50 13.41 -4.21 5.95
C THR A 50 14.89 -4.01 6.20
N SER A 51 15.41 -2.87 5.74
CA SER A 51 16.76 -2.39 6.05
C SER A 51 16.86 -1.82 7.47
N THR A 52 15.72 -1.48 8.09
CA THR A 52 15.64 -0.96 9.46
C THR A 52 15.70 -2.06 10.53
N GLY A 53 15.51 -3.32 10.15
CA GLY A 53 15.45 -4.46 11.07
C GLY A 53 14.24 -4.44 12.00
N LYS A 54 13.17 -3.76 11.57
CA LYS A 54 11.89 -3.65 12.27
C LYS A 54 10.75 -3.82 11.29
N ASN A 55 9.58 -4.23 11.78
CA ASN A 55 8.37 -4.20 10.98
C ASN A 55 8.04 -2.76 10.59
N GLU A 56 7.66 -2.55 9.33
CA GLU A 56 7.33 -1.24 8.77
C GLU A 56 5.91 -1.30 8.22
N SER A 57 5.02 -0.49 8.81
CA SER A 57 3.61 -0.43 8.44
C SER A 57 3.28 0.81 7.62
N PHE A 58 2.43 0.60 6.62
CA PHE A 58 1.96 1.58 5.65
C PHE A 58 0.44 1.63 5.71
N TYR A 59 -0.12 2.83 5.81
CA TYR A 59 -1.56 3.01 6.00
C TYR A 59 -2.25 3.51 4.75
N PHE A 60 -3.45 2.99 4.56
CA PHE A 60 -4.32 3.24 3.43
C PHE A 60 -5.73 3.50 3.91
N SER A 61 -6.40 4.46 3.28
CA SER A 61 -7.83 4.68 3.45
C SER A 61 -8.59 4.15 2.23
N LYS A 62 -9.74 3.52 2.46
CA LYS A 62 -10.66 3.13 1.38
C LYS A 62 -11.63 4.27 1.14
N GLN A 63 -11.70 4.77 -0.09
CA GLN A 63 -12.62 5.86 -0.43
C GLN A 63 -13.40 5.52 -1.70
N ASN A 64 -14.66 5.91 -1.72
CA ASN A 64 -15.51 5.83 -2.90
C ASN A 64 -15.11 6.91 -3.90
N ARG A 65 -15.13 6.56 -5.19
CA ARG A 65 -14.94 7.50 -6.28
C ARG A 65 -15.85 7.18 -7.45
N PRO A 66 -16.11 8.15 -8.34
CA PRO A 66 -16.80 7.88 -9.60
C PRO A 66 -16.06 6.81 -10.42
N ALA A 67 -16.81 5.91 -11.03
CA ALA A 67 -16.31 4.93 -11.98
C ALA A 67 -15.86 5.64 -13.26
N THR A 68 -14.81 5.10 -13.89
CA THR A 68 -14.25 5.70 -15.11
C THR A 68 -15.23 5.60 -16.29
N ASP A 69 -16.01 4.52 -16.35
CA ASP A 69 -16.97 4.25 -17.41
C ASP A 69 -18.34 4.92 -17.19
N ASN A 70 -18.70 5.22 -15.93
CA ASN A 70 -19.95 5.89 -15.61
C ASN A 70 -19.80 6.76 -14.36
N PRO A 71 -19.80 8.10 -14.49
CA PRO A 71 -19.62 9.00 -13.36
C PRO A 71 -20.76 8.96 -12.33
N ASN A 72 -21.89 8.32 -12.66
CA ASN A 72 -23.00 8.08 -11.73
C ASN A 72 -22.85 6.77 -10.91
N SER A 73 -21.81 5.97 -11.18
CA SER A 73 -21.48 4.78 -10.40
C SER A 73 -20.28 5.08 -9.52
N GLU A 74 -20.29 4.57 -8.29
CA GLU A 74 -19.13 4.65 -7.40
C GLU A 74 -18.35 3.33 -7.38
N VAL A 75 -17.04 3.42 -7.29
CA VAL A 75 -16.12 2.29 -7.08
C VAL A 75 -15.21 2.61 -5.90
N GLU A 76 -14.87 1.60 -5.12
CA GLU A 76 -13.93 1.74 -4.02
C GLU A 76 -12.48 1.72 -4.56
N ASP A 77 -11.63 2.59 -4.02
CA ASP A 77 -10.19 2.60 -4.30
C ASP A 77 -9.41 2.83 -3.01
N TRP A 78 -8.18 2.31 -2.96
CA TRP A 78 -7.27 2.48 -1.84
C TRP A 78 -6.39 3.72 -2.03
N PHE A 79 -6.30 4.56 -1.02
CA PHE A 79 -5.52 5.79 -1.00
C PHE A 79 -4.42 5.66 0.04
N TYR A 80 -3.16 5.79 -0.38
CA TYR A 80 -2.04 5.80 0.55
C TYR A 80 -2.05 7.09 1.40
N GLU A 81 -2.03 6.91 2.72
CA GLU A 81 -2.07 7.98 3.73
C GLU A 81 -0.69 8.29 4.32
N GLY A 82 0.23 7.33 4.28
CA GLY A 82 1.58 7.51 4.79
C GLY A 82 2.10 6.32 5.60
N ARG A 83 3.37 6.44 5.99
CA ARG A 83 4.05 5.53 6.90
C ARG A 83 3.98 6.07 8.34
N MET A 84 3.75 5.20 9.34
CA MET A 84 3.90 5.62 10.74
C MET A 84 5.35 6.00 11.04
N LYS A 85 5.54 7.06 11.83
CA LYS A 85 6.85 7.44 12.39
C LYS A 85 7.12 6.73 13.70
#